data_AF-A0A2W0C2V1-F1
#
_entry.id   AF-A0A2W0C2V1-F1
#
_cell.length_a   1.000
_cell.length_b   1.000
_cell.length_c   1.000
_cell.angle_alpha   90.00
_cell.angle_beta   90.00
_cell.angle_gamma   90.00
#
_symmetry.space_group_name_H-M   'P 1'
#
loop_
_entity.id
_entity.type
_entity.pdbx_description
1 polymer ?
#
loop_
_entity_poly.entity_id
_entity_poly.type
_entity_poly.pdbx_seq_one_letter_code
_entity_poly.pdbx_strand_id
1 'polypeptide(L)'
;MLYTIIVPVNQDYNILNLFTDSLLRTVSPSTQIIFINDGSGSAVFQHLEKLKQEVREGVTIEILQHDFPLGCAVSINSALRRAEGDYIFFLDSDTILQPDWQSLMRETLDSDITIGMIGGVLLYPQTGGVQHCGIAFADTIGRHLFLNASPEDIPKETFSVQLVVFAMFGMKREVYETIGTLDEKFFNGYEDFDYQMRARAAGYDTVINPNIRAYHWERSSGIHRNFNRKNNLARFWKKWGSEIEADVWPFVFSHLKEQLGNQPEHQHLPIVGIDLAEVRSDADTFWTKLEEAEIAPITEVRDYSNRFNSNGAIWLPQVLGKELIHSENRLLFLVDNFARLLENRYWIEMRHAHRAKDLIIDLYGNVITMDRIYDGCWPGTKVR
;
A
#
# COMPACT_ATOMS: atom_id res chain seq x y z
N MET A 1 -7.34 -9.53 28.06
CA MET A 1 -6.94 -9.14 26.70
C MET A 1 -7.46 -7.73 26.48
N LEU A 2 -6.54 -6.78 26.37
CA LEU A 2 -6.85 -5.36 26.22
C LEU A 2 -6.27 -4.87 24.89
N TYR A 3 -6.97 -3.97 24.20
CA TYR A 3 -6.47 -3.31 22.99
C TYR A 3 -6.17 -1.85 23.28
N THR A 4 -5.13 -1.29 22.65
CA THR A 4 -4.95 0.17 22.56
C THR A 4 -5.01 0.61 21.11
N ILE A 5 -5.86 1.59 20.79
CA ILE A 5 -5.89 2.27 19.48
C ILE A 5 -5.30 3.66 19.67
N ILE A 6 -4.30 4.00 18.85
CA ILE A 6 -3.64 5.31 18.85
C ILE A 6 -4.03 6.02 17.55
N VAL A 7 -4.60 7.20 17.69
CA VAL A 7 -5.13 7.99 16.56
C VAL A 7 -4.60 9.42 16.60
N PRO A 8 -3.53 9.73 15.84
CA PRO A 8 -3.14 11.11 15.60
C PRO A 8 -4.23 11.84 14.81
N VAL A 9 -4.63 13.02 15.28
CA VAL A 9 -5.69 13.82 14.68
C VAL A 9 -5.12 15.11 14.12
N ASN A 10 -5.21 15.25 12.80
CA ASN A 10 -4.99 16.49 12.06
C ASN A 10 -5.92 16.58 10.85
N GLN A 11 -7.22 16.70 11.10
CA GLN A 11 -8.25 16.58 10.06
C GLN A 11 -9.33 17.66 10.17
N ASP A 12 -10.03 17.89 9.06
CA ASP A 12 -11.27 18.67 9.09
C ASP A 12 -12.38 17.88 9.80
N TYR A 13 -13.29 18.61 10.43
CA TYR A 13 -14.38 18.06 11.20
C TYR A 13 -15.20 17.01 10.45
N ASN A 14 -15.51 17.23 9.17
CA ASN A 14 -16.37 16.32 8.43
C ASN A 14 -15.72 14.95 8.19
N ILE A 15 -14.45 14.93 7.82
CA ILE A 15 -13.69 13.69 7.64
C ILE A 15 -13.48 12.99 8.98
N LEU A 16 -13.10 13.75 10.02
CA LEU A 16 -12.96 13.20 11.37
C LEU A 16 -14.27 12.57 11.84
N ASN A 17 -15.42 13.20 11.58
CA ASN A 17 -16.71 12.68 11.98
C ASN A 17 -17.06 11.35 11.30
N LEU A 18 -16.71 11.18 10.01
CA LEU A 18 -16.86 9.90 9.31
C LEU A 18 -15.98 8.81 9.91
N PHE A 19 -14.72 9.15 10.22
CA PHE A 19 -13.81 8.24 10.90
C PHE A 19 -14.37 7.82 12.27
N THR A 20 -14.76 8.77 13.12
CA THR A 20 -15.22 8.50 14.48
C THR A 20 -16.53 7.70 14.50
N ASP A 21 -17.46 7.96 13.57
CA ASP A 21 -18.68 7.14 13.43
C ASP A 21 -18.33 5.68 13.08
N SER A 22 -17.44 5.47 12.09
CA SER A 22 -17.02 4.12 11.72
C SER A 22 -16.29 3.41 12.86
N LEU A 23 -15.45 4.13 13.61
CA LEU A 23 -14.72 3.59 14.77
C LEU A 23 -15.69 3.18 15.88
N LEU A 24 -16.62 4.04 16.31
CA LEU A 24 -17.58 3.69 17.37
C LEU A 24 -18.49 2.52 16.99
N ARG A 25 -18.79 2.34 15.70
CA ARG A 25 -19.60 1.22 15.23
C ARG A 25 -18.85 -0.10 15.26
N THR A 26 -17.54 -0.08 15.02
CA THR A 26 -16.70 -1.28 14.78
C THR A 26 -15.76 -1.62 15.93
N VAL A 27 -15.55 -0.69 16.88
CA VAL A 27 -14.64 -0.92 18.00
C VAL A 27 -15.15 -2.04 18.91
N SER A 28 -14.23 -2.93 19.27
CA SER A 28 -14.43 -4.06 20.17
C SER A 28 -14.40 -3.59 21.64
N PRO A 29 -15.12 -4.28 22.55
CA PRO A 29 -14.95 -4.06 23.99
C PRO A 29 -13.51 -4.33 24.44
N SER A 30 -13.17 -3.89 25.65
CA SER A 30 -11.80 -3.95 26.20
C SER A 30 -10.81 -3.19 25.32
N THR A 31 -11.18 -1.97 24.91
CA THR A 31 -10.34 -1.11 24.07
C THR A 31 -10.12 0.25 24.72
N GLN A 32 -8.86 0.63 24.89
CA GLN A 32 -8.43 2.00 25.16
C GLN A 32 -8.20 2.71 23.83
N ILE A 33 -8.83 3.86 23.60
CA ILE A 33 -8.58 4.71 22.43
C ILE A 33 -7.86 5.96 22.93
N ILE A 34 -6.70 6.26 22.35
CA ILE A 34 -5.91 7.45 22.64
C ILE A 34 -5.89 8.32 21.40
N PHE A 35 -6.66 9.41 21.44
CA PHE A 35 -6.60 10.45 20.41
C PHE A 35 -5.48 11.44 20.74
N ILE A 36 -4.71 11.84 19.73
CA ILE A 36 -3.70 12.89 19.88
C ILE A 36 -4.10 14.07 19.00
N ASN A 37 -4.67 15.11 19.59
CA ASN A 37 -4.97 16.35 18.89
C ASN A 37 -3.68 17.18 18.74
N ASP A 38 -2.98 16.98 17.63
CA ASP A 38 -1.66 17.57 17.37
C ASP A 38 -1.76 18.97 16.75
N GLY A 39 -2.48 19.86 17.43
CA GLY A 39 -2.62 21.26 17.04
C GLY A 39 -3.80 21.58 16.11
N SER A 40 -4.86 20.76 16.04
CA SER A 40 -6.06 21.03 15.21
C SER A 40 -7.09 21.97 15.86
N GLY A 41 -6.75 22.57 17.00
CA GLY A 41 -7.58 23.58 17.68
C GLY A 41 -8.72 23.01 18.53
N SER A 42 -9.52 23.92 19.11
CA SER A 42 -10.51 23.61 20.15
C SER A 42 -11.76 22.88 19.64
N ALA A 43 -12.14 23.07 18.37
CA ALA A 43 -13.33 22.42 17.81
C ALA A 43 -13.14 20.90 17.70
N VAL A 44 -11.95 20.45 17.29
CA VAL A 44 -11.59 19.02 17.27
C VAL A 44 -11.57 18.45 18.68
N PHE A 45 -10.96 19.15 19.64
CA PHE A 45 -10.96 18.74 21.05
C PHE A 45 -12.39 18.57 21.60
N GLN A 46 -13.27 19.55 21.36
CA GLN A 46 -14.68 19.48 21.80
C GLN A 46 -15.43 18.31 21.15
N HIS A 47 -15.15 17.99 19.89
CA HIS A 47 -15.71 16.82 19.22
C HIS A 47 -15.28 15.53 19.92
N LEU A 48 -13.98 15.37 20.14
CA LEU A 48 -13.43 14.18 20.80
C LEU A 48 -13.94 14.02 22.24
N GLU A 49 -14.10 15.12 22.99
CA GLU A 49 -14.68 15.08 24.35
C GLU A 49 -16.13 14.59 24.36
N LYS A 50 -16.92 14.89 23.31
CA LYS A 50 -18.29 14.36 23.18
C LYS A 50 -18.29 12.86 22.96
N LEU A 51 -17.36 12.32 22.18
CA LEU A 51 -17.25 10.88 21.91
C LEU A 51 -17.07 10.05 23.18
N LYS A 52 -16.44 10.60 24.23
CA LYS A 52 -16.32 9.94 25.53
C LYS A 52 -17.67 9.57 26.15
N GLN A 53 -18.75 10.26 25.78
CA GLN A 53 -20.10 10.00 26.26
C GLN A 53 -20.86 8.99 25.38
N GLU A 54 -20.34 8.69 24.19
CA GLU A 54 -20.98 7.86 23.17
C GLU A 54 -20.36 6.45 23.07
N VAL A 55 -19.21 6.23 23.69
CA VAL A 55 -18.55 4.92 23.70
C VAL A 55 -19.35 3.87 24.44
N ARG A 56 -19.26 2.64 23.93
CA ARG A 56 -19.90 1.46 24.53
C ARG A 56 -19.16 1.03 25.79
N GLU A 57 -19.84 0.24 26.62
CA GLU A 57 -19.23 -0.37 27.80
C GLU A 57 -17.94 -1.15 27.45
N GLY A 58 -16.92 -1.00 28.28
CA GLY A 58 -15.61 -1.61 28.06
C GLY A 58 -14.70 -0.87 27.06
N VAL A 59 -15.11 0.30 26.56
CA VAL A 59 -14.26 1.18 25.74
C VAL A 59 -13.97 2.47 26.52
N THR A 60 -12.71 2.89 26.56
CA THR A 60 -12.28 4.15 27.16
C THR A 60 -11.65 5.05 26.12
N ILE A 61 -11.85 6.37 26.25
CA ILE A 61 -11.21 7.38 25.40
C ILE A 61 -10.34 8.29 26.28
N GLU A 62 -9.07 8.40 25.90
CA GLU A 62 -8.11 9.40 26.38
C GLU A 62 -7.81 10.38 25.23
N ILE A 63 -7.62 11.66 25.58
CA ILE A 63 -7.28 12.70 24.61
C ILE A 63 -6.01 13.39 25.09
N LEU A 64 -4.97 13.32 24.26
CA LEU A 64 -3.73 14.06 24.43
C LEU A 64 -3.81 15.32 23.58
N GLN A 65 -3.73 16.48 24.22
CA GLN A 65 -3.76 17.77 23.55
C GLN A 65 -2.35 18.35 23.44
N HIS A 66 -1.95 18.75 22.24
CA HIS A 66 -0.78 19.59 22.04
C HIS A 66 -1.21 21.01 21.63
N ASP A 67 -0.46 22.01 22.09
CA ASP A 67 -0.71 23.42 21.73
C ASP A 67 -0.27 23.74 20.30
N PHE A 68 0.69 22.98 19.77
CA PHE A 68 1.24 23.12 18.41
C PHE A 68 1.62 21.74 17.85
N PRO A 69 1.67 21.58 16.51
CA PRO A 69 2.03 20.31 15.89
C PRO A 69 3.46 19.87 16.26
N LEU A 70 3.59 18.79 17.02
CA LEU A 70 4.87 18.20 17.44
C LEU A 70 5.42 17.21 16.41
N GLY A 71 4.58 16.80 15.46
CA GLY A 71 4.93 15.82 14.44
C GLY A 71 4.62 14.39 14.88
N CYS A 72 4.45 13.53 13.88
CA CYS A 72 3.95 12.16 14.03
C CYS A 72 4.72 11.35 15.08
N ALA A 73 6.07 11.33 15.03
CA ALA A 73 6.88 10.54 15.95
C ALA A 73 6.68 10.95 17.42
N VAL A 74 6.75 12.24 17.74
CA VAL A 74 6.54 12.75 19.11
C VAL A 74 5.12 12.47 19.59
N SER A 75 4.13 12.66 18.71
CA SER A 75 2.72 12.43 18.98
C SER A 75 2.37 10.96 19.24
N ILE A 76 2.89 10.04 18.42
CA ILE A 76 2.68 8.61 18.65
C ILE A 76 3.44 8.17 19.91
N ASN A 77 4.66 8.68 20.15
CA ASN A 77 5.43 8.35 21.35
C ASN A 77 4.71 8.77 22.65
N SER A 78 3.99 9.90 22.66
CA SER A 78 3.23 10.33 23.85
C SER A 78 2.08 9.38 24.17
N ALA A 79 1.42 8.85 23.14
CA ALA A 79 0.36 7.86 23.27
C ALA A 79 0.89 6.46 23.62
N LEU A 80 2.01 6.02 23.03
CA LEU A 80 2.63 4.72 23.34
C LEU A 80 3.00 4.59 24.82
N ARG A 81 3.43 5.69 25.46
CA ARG A 81 3.72 5.71 26.91
C ARG A 81 2.48 5.55 27.79
N ARG A 82 1.27 5.75 27.23
CA ARG A 82 -0.02 5.61 27.90
C ARG A 82 -0.76 4.33 27.50
N ALA A 83 -0.24 3.60 26.51
CA ALA A 83 -0.89 2.41 25.98
C ALA A 83 -0.85 1.27 26.98
N GLU A 84 -2.01 0.67 27.26
CA GLU A 84 -2.18 -0.44 28.22
C GLU A 84 -2.49 -1.79 27.55
N GLY A 85 -2.91 -1.79 26.28
CA GLY A 85 -3.35 -2.99 25.56
C GLY A 85 -2.24 -3.99 25.19
N ASP A 86 -2.55 -5.27 25.23
CA ASP A 86 -1.71 -6.38 24.77
C ASP A 86 -1.41 -6.28 23.26
N TYR A 87 -2.32 -5.64 22.51
CA TYR A 87 -2.16 -5.28 21.10
C TYR A 87 -2.34 -3.77 20.95
N ILE A 88 -1.49 -3.18 20.10
CA ILE A 88 -1.47 -1.74 19.84
C ILE A 88 -1.76 -1.53 18.36
N PHE A 89 -2.76 -0.71 18.07
CA PHE A 89 -3.19 -0.37 16.71
C PHE A 89 -2.95 1.11 16.43
N PHE A 90 -2.42 1.44 15.25
CA PHE A 90 -2.38 2.81 14.73
C PHE A 90 -3.43 2.94 13.63
N LEU A 91 -4.20 4.03 13.70
CA LEU A 91 -5.17 4.39 12.66
C LEU A 91 -5.00 5.86 12.31
N ASP A 92 -5.05 6.17 11.02
CA ASP A 92 -5.19 7.55 10.57
C ASP A 92 -6.65 8.01 10.73
N SER A 93 -6.82 9.28 11.11
CA SER A 93 -8.11 9.91 11.44
C SER A 93 -9.00 10.24 10.22
N ASP A 94 -8.61 9.78 9.04
CA ASP A 94 -9.34 9.89 7.77
C ASP A 94 -9.53 8.52 7.09
N THR A 95 -9.60 7.46 7.91
CA THR A 95 -9.99 6.12 7.49
C THR A 95 -11.49 5.87 7.70
N ILE A 96 -12.06 4.89 6.99
CA ILE A 96 -13.40 4.35 7.23
C ILE A 96 -13.24 2.85 7.42
N LEU A 97 -13.49 2.41 8.66
CA LEU A 97 -13.22 1.04 9.10
C LEU A 97 -14.38 0.10 8.73
N GLN A 98 -14.03 -1.12 8.32
CA GLN A 98 -14.99 -2.22 8.17
C GLN A 98 -15.17 -2.97 9.50
N PRO A 99 -16.28 -3.70 9.70
CA PRO A 99 -16.46 -4.55 10.88
C PRO A 99 -15.31 -5.56 11.10
N ASP A 100 -15.17 -6.04 12.33
CA ASP A 100 -14.28 -7.15 12.74
C ASP A 100 -12.76 -6.93 12.53
N TRP A 101 -12.34 -5.73 12.11
CA TRP A 101 -10.94 -5.42 11.83
C TRP A 101 -10.01 -5.69 13.02
N GLN A 102 -10.41 -5.36 14.25
CA GLN A 102 -9.59 -5.59 15.46
C GLN A 102 -9.38 -7.07 15.74
N SER A 103 -10.45 -7.87 15.68
CA SER A 103 -10.38 -9.30 15.92
C SER A 103 -9.55 -10.00 14.85
N LEU A 104 -9.69 -9.61 13.59
CA LEU A 104 -8.89 -10.13 12.49
C LEU A 104 -7.41 -9.75 12.62
N MET A 105 -7.09 -8.50 13.01
CA MET A 105 -5.71 -8.10 13.26
C MET A 105 -5.07 -8.92 14.38
N ARG A 106 -5.77 -9.07 15.51
CA ARG A 106 -5.33 -9.90 16.62
C ARG A 106 -5.12 -11.36 16.19
N GLU A 107 -6.12 -11.97 15.57
CA GLU A 107 -6.05 -13.38 15.14
C GLU A 107 -4.87 -13.63 14.19
N THR A 108 -4.55 -12.65 13.33
CA THR A 108 -3.40 -12.76 12.43
C THR A 108 -2.07 -12.55 13.19
N LEU A 109 -2.02 -11.65 14.17
CA LEU A 109 -0.84 -11.49 15.01
C LEU A 109 -0.57 -12.77 15.83
N ASP A 110 -1.62 -13.46 16.28
CA ASP A 110 -1.51 -14.68 17.07
C ASP A 110 -1.29 -15.96 16.24
N SER A 111 -1.41 -15.89 14.90
CA SER A 111 -1.34 -17.07 14.04
C SER A 111 0.07 -17.66 13.92
N ASP A 112 1.10 -16.82 14.12
CA ASP A 112 2.50 -17.23 14.22
C ASP A 112 3.21 -16.38 15.28
N ILE A 113 4.15 -17.00 15.98
CA ILE A 113 4.96 -16.33 17.00
C ILE A 113 5.91 -15.29 16.38
N THR A 114 6.34 -15.48 15.12
CA THR A 114 7.25 -14.52 14.46
C THR A 114 6.53 -13.26 14.01
N ILE A 115 5.21 -13.31 13.79
CA ILE A 115 4.43 -12.15 13.34
C ILE A 115 4.31 -11.16 14.51
N GLY A 116 5.06 -10.07 14.43
CA GLY A 116 4.99 -8.98 15.40
C GLY A 116 4.10 -7.84 14.94
N MET A 117 3.92 -7.68 13.63
CA MET A 117 3.24 -6.53 13.02
C MET A 117 2.32 -6.94 11.88
N ILE A 118 1.28 -6.15 11.67
CA ILE A 118 0.28 -6.35 10.62
C ILE A 118 -0.18 -5.03 10.01
N GLY A 119 -0.46 -5.03 8.70
CA GLY A 119 -1.23 -3.99 8.04
C GLY A 119 -2.54 -4.52 7.44
N GLY A 120 -3.52 -3.62 7.31
CA GLY A 120 -4.70 -3.82 6.48
C GLY A 120 -4.51 -3.30 5.05
N VAL A 121 -5.43 -3.67 4.16
CA VAL A 121 -5.53 -3.11 2.81
C VAL A 121 -6.28 -1.79 2.86
N LEU A 122 -5.66 -0.74 2.32
CA LEU A 122 -6.31 0.56 2.17
C LEU A 122 -6.86 0.71 0.75
N LEU A 123 -8.08 1.20 0.66
CA LEU A 123 -8.79 1.46 -0.59
C LEU A 123 -9.06 2.95 -0.75
N TYR A 124 -8.99 3.44 -1.98
CA TYR A 124 -9.44 4.77 -2.31
C TYR A 124 -10.97 4.86 -2.20
N PRO A 125 -11.54 5.76 -1.39
CA PRO A 125 -12.99 5.93 -1.31
C PRO A 125 -13.61 6.45 -2.62
N GLN A 126 -12.82 7.10 -3.48
CA GLN A 126 -13.29 7.68 -4.73
C GLN A 126 -13.46 6.64 -5.84
N THR A 127 -12.64 5.59 -5.82
CA THR A 127 -12.52 4.61 -6.91
C THR A 127 -12.83 3.19 -6.46
N GLY A 128 -12.61 2.86 -5.18
CA GLY A 128 -12.62 1.48 -4.67
C GLY A 128 -11.34 0.71 -4.99
N GLY A 129 -10.38 1.32 -5.69
CA GLY A 129 -9.11 0.70 -6.04
C GLY A 129 -8.16 0.64 -4.84
N VAL A 130 -7.21 -0.29 -4.90
CA VAL A 130 -6.19 -0.46 -3.85
C VAL A 130 -5.27 0.76 -3.80
N GLN A 131 -5.10 1.30 -2.61
CA GLN A 131 -4.16 2.38 -2.29
C GLN A 131 -2.90 1.85 -1.61
N HIS A 132 -3.05 0.82 -0.77
CA HIS A 132 -1.93 0.20 -0.09
C HIS A 132 -2.26 -1.27 0.24
N CYS A 133 -1.28 -2.14 0.00
CA CYS A 133 -1.34 -3.56 0.32
C CYS A 133 0.08 -4.04 0.68
N GLY A 134 0.77 -3.28 1.55
CA GLY A 134 2.18 -3.46 1.87
C GLY A 134 3.12 -2.59 1.03
N ILE A 135 4.40 -2.57 1.44
CA ILE A 135 5.49 -1.91 0.74
C ILE A 135 6.46 -2.98 0.23
N ALA A 136 6.71 -2.95 -1.07
CA ALA A 136 7.85 -3.62 -1.69
C ALA A 136 8.93 -2.59 -2.02
N PHE A 137 10.17 -3.04 -2.02
CA PHE A 137 11.33 -2.24 -2.33
C PHE A 137 11.96 -2.62 -3.66
N ALA A 138 12.51 -1.59 -4.28
CA ALA A 138 13.60 -1.69 -5.22
C ALA A 138 14.78 -0.83 -4.73
N ASP A 139 15.90 -0.83 -5.44
CA ASP A 139 17.21 -0.32 -4.98
C ASP A 139 17.17 0.94 -4.11
N THR A 140 16.41 1.96 -4.52
CA THR A 140 16.34 3.25 -3.82
C THR A 140 14.91 3.74 -3.59
N ILE A 141 13.90 2.87 -3.74
CA ILE A 141 12.50 3.25 -3.66
C ILE A 141 11.64 2.18 -3.00
N GLY A 142 10.77 2.59 -2.06
CA GLY A 142 9.66 1.78 -1.58
C GLY A 142 8.38 2.14 -2.33
N ARG A 143 7.61 1.14 -2.74
CA ARG A 143 6.38 1.27 -3.54
C ARG A 143 5.23 0.58 -2.84
N HIS A 144 4.05 1.18 -2.92
CA HIS A 144 2.82 0.57 -2.42
C HIS A 144 2.46 -0.60 -3.33
N LEU A 145 2.45 -1.81 -2.79
CA LEU A 145 2.07 -2.99 -3.55
C LEU A 145 0.62 -2.89 -4.01
N PHE A 146 0.39 -3.39 -5.23
CA PHE A 146 -0.90 -3.45 -5.91
C PHE A 146 -1.61 -2.10 -6.05
N LEU A 147 -0.84 -1.01 -6.20
CA LEU A 147 -1.40 0.32 -6.35
C LEU A 147 -2.36 0.39 -7.54
N ASN A 148 -3.54 0.96 -7.31
CA ASN A 148 -4.67 1.06 -8.23
C ASN A 148 -5.31 -0.28 -8.64
N ALA A 149 -4.83 -1.44 -8.13
CA ALA A 149 -5.44 -2.75 -8.39
C ALA A 149 -6.93 -2.77 -8.07
N SER A 150 -7.68 -3.65 -8.74
CA SER A 150 -8.94 -4.11 -8.15
C SER A 150 -8.63 -4.86 -6.85
N PRO A 151 -9.42 -4.68 -5.77
CA PRO A 151 -9.29 -5.48 -4.55
C PRO A 151 -9.48 -6.99 -4.77
N GLU A 152 -9.99 -7.38 -5.94
CA GLU A 152 -10.11 -8.78 -6.31
C GLU A 152 -8.83 -9.40 -6.88
N ASP A 153 -7.82 -8.59 -7.18
CA ASP A 153 -6.61 -9.00 -7.90
C ASP A 153 -5.40 -9.15 -6.99
N ILE A 154 -5.55 -8.75 -5.72
CA ILE A 154 -4.53 -8.94 -4.69
C ILE A 154 -4.57 -10.38 -4.15
N PRO A 155 -3.47 -10.85 -3.52
CA PRO A 155 -3.47 -12.13 -2.82
C PRO A 155 -4.66 -12.28 -1.87
N LYS A 156 -5.19 -13.50 -1.75
CA LYS A 156 -6.34 -13.79 -0.86
C LYS A 156 -5.91 -14.21 0.54
N GLU A 157 -4.75 -14.84 0.65
CA GLU A 157 -4.17 -15.28 1.91
C GLU A 157 -3.27 -14.21 2.51
N THR A 158 -3.07 -14.27 3.83
CA THR A 158 -2.08 -13.43 4.52
C THR A 158 -0.68 -13.69 3.95
N PHE A 159 0.08 -12.62 3.71
CA PHE A 159 1.42 -12.71 3.15
C PHE A 159 2.39 -11.73 3.81
N SER A 160 3.67 -12.11 3.83
CA SER A 160 4.74 -11.30 4.40
C SER A 160 5.13 -10.13 3.49
N VAL A 161 5.45 -9.00 4.10
CA VAL A 161 5.97 -7.80 3.43
C VAL A 161 7.08 -7.21 4.29
N GLN A 162 7.97 -6.41 3.72
CA GLN A 162 8.99 -5.74 4.54
C GLN A 162 8.37 -4.69 5.46
N LEU A 163 7.44 -3.88 4.94
CA LEU A 163 6.79 -2.81 5.70
C LEU A 163 5.33 -2.64 5.27
N VAL A 164 4.54 -2.02 6.15
CA VAL A 164 3.22 -1.47 5.86
C VAL A 164 3.17 0.01 6.27
N VAL A 165 2.04 0.70 6.10
CA VAL A 165 1.86 2.08 6.58
C VAL A 165 1.08 2.12 7.90
N PHE A 166 1.33 3.15 8.72
CA PHE A 166 0.65 3.34 10.01
C PHE A 166 -0.83 3.75 9.92
N ALA A 167 -1.34 4.04 8.72
CA ALA A 167 -2.75 4.42 8.53
C ALA A 167 -3.74 3.31 8.93
N MET A 168 -3.32 2.04 8.85
CA MET A 168 -4.04 0.90 9.40
C MET A 168 -3.05 -0.22 9.78
N PHE A 169 -2.46 -0.08 10.96
CA PHE A 169 -1.38 -0.92 11.46
C PHE A 169 -1.72 -1.54 12.80
N GLY A 170 -1.22 -2.74 13.07
CA GLY A 170 -1.25 -3.37 14.37
C GLY A 170 0.08 -4.01 14.75
N MET A 171 0.33 -4.09 16.04
CA MET A 171 1.46 -4.83 16.60
C MET A 171 1.13 -5.45 17.95
N LYS A 172 1.88 -6.49 18.32
CA LYS A 172 1.90 -6.99 19.69
C LYS A 172 2.62 -6.00 20.60
N ARG A 173 2.20 -5.90 21.87
CA ARG A 173 2.87 -5.08 22.89
C ARG A 173 4.37 -5.40 23.02
N GLU A 174 4.74 -6.67 22.93
CA GLU A 174 6.13 -7.12 23.04
C GLU A 174 7.06 -6.47 21.99
N VAL A 175 6.54 -6.10 20.81
CA VAL A 175 7.31 -5.38 19.79
C VAL A 175 7.72 -4.01 20.34
N TYR A 176 6.76 -3.26 20.89
CA TYR A 176 7.01 -1.96 21.52
C TYR A 176 7.94 -2.10 22.74
N GLU A 177 7.75 -3.11 23.58
CA GLU A 177 8.61 -3.35 24.74
C GLU A 177 10.06 -3.70 24.34
N THR A 178 10.23 -4.36 23.20
CA THR A 178 11.54 -4.76 22.67
C THR A 178 12.27 -3.61 22.00
N ILE A 179 11.61 -2.86 21.11
CA ILE A 179 12.29 -1.84 20.28
C ILE A 179 12.09 -0.41 20.77
N GLY A 180 11.19 -0.19 21.73
CA GLY A 180 10.88 1.12 22.29
C GLY A 180 10.07 2.01 21.36
N THR A 181 10.33 3.33 21.44
CA THR A 181 9.58 4.40 20.77
C THR A 181 10.07 4.69 19.35
N LEU A 182 9.36 5.52 18.59
CA LEU A 182 9.79 6.04 17.29
C LEU A 182 10.99 7.00 17.44
N ASP A 183 11.85 7.07 16.42
CA ASP A 183 12.97 8.02 16.36
C ASP A 183 12.45 9.43 16.01
N GLU A 184 12.39 10.30 17.02
CA GLU A 184 11.86 11.67 16.91
C GLU A 184 12.71 12.59 16.00
N LYS A 185 13.83 12.10 15.45
CA LYS A 185 14.58 12.80 14.40
C LYS A 185 13.92 12.71 13.02
N PHE A 186 12.93 11.84 12.84
CA PHE A 186 12.02 11.87 11.71
C PHE A 186 10.86 12.81 12.02
N PHE A 187 10.54 13.69 11.07
CA PHE A 187 9.42 14.62 11.21
C PHE A 187 8.45 14.47 10.03
N ASN A 188 7.30 13.85 10.28
CA ASN A 188 6.20 13.64 9.34
C ASN A 188 6.62 12.92 8.03
N GLY A 189 6.94 11.63 8.14
CA GLY A 189 7.27 10.68 7.08
C GLY A 189 8.54 9.87 7.37
N TYR A 190 8.53 8.57 7.07
CA TYR A 190 9.61 7.58 7.30
C TYR A 190 9.88 7.20 8.75
N GLU A 191 9.26 7.84 9.75
CA GLU A 191 9.29 7.36 11.15
C GLU A 191 8.69 5.95 11.30
N ASP A 192 7.63 5.67 10.54
CA ASP A 192 6.93 4.39 10.49
C ASP A 192 7.78 3.31 9.82
N PHE A 193 8.50 3.67 8.76
CA PHE A 193 9.41 2.77 8.06
C PHE A 193 10.61 2.42 8.95
N ASP A 194 11.23 3.42 9.61
CA ASP A 194 12.32 3.18 10.56
C ASP A 194 11.88 2.28 11.73
N TYR A 195 10.68 2.50 12.25
CA TYR A 195 10.14 1.72 13.36
C TYR A 195 10.03 0.22 13.01
N GLN A 196 9.43 -0.08 11.86
CA GLN A 196 9.25 -1.44 11.40
C GLN A 196 10.56 -2.11 10.98
N MET A 197 11.54 -1.36 10.44
CA MET A 197 12.88 -1.90 10.19
C MET A 197 13.59 -2.30 11.49
N ARG A 198 13.41 -1.56 12.60
CA ARG A 198 13.93 -1.97 13.91
C ARG A 198 13.24 -3.22 14.46
N ALA A 199 11.93 -3.33 14.26
CA ALA A 199 11.19 -4.53 14.64
C ALA A 199 11.66 -5.76 13.85
N ARG A 200 11.85 -5.63 12.53
CA ARG A 200 12.43 -6.68 11.68
C ARG A 200 13.84 -7.08 12.13
N ALA A 201 14.70 -6.11 12.44
CA ALA A 201 16.03 -6.38 12.99
C ALA A 201 16.00 -7.09 14.36
N ALA A 202 14.89 -6.98 15.10
CA ALA A 202 14.65 -7.71 16.35
C ALA A 202 14.00 -9.10 16.13
N GLY A 203 13.77 -9.51 14.87
CA GLY A 203 13.23 -10.82 14.52
C GLY A 203 11.70 -10.89 14.37
N TYR A 204 11.03 -9.74 14.29
CA TYR A 204 9.58 -9.68 14.07
C TYR A 204 9.23 -9.51 12.60
N ASP A 205 8.33 -10.37 12.12
CA ASP A 205 7.77 -10.29 10.78
C ASP A 205 6.62 -9.29 10.69
N THR A 206 6.49 -8.68 9.52
CA THR A 206 5.34 -7.85 9.12
C THR A 206 4.53 -8.59 8.07
N VAL A 207 3.21 -8.62 8.23
CA VAL A 207 2.29 -9.25 7.26
C VAL A 207 1.17 -8.29 6.83
N ILE A 208 0.58 -8.57 5.68
CA ILE A 208 -0.72 -8.02 5.26
C ILE A 208 -1.77 -9.11 5.39
N ASN A 209 -2.93 -8.79 5.98
CA ASN A 209 -4.13 -9.62 5.87
C ASN A 209 -5.11 -8.98 4.86
N PRO A 210 -5.29 -9.56 3.66
CA PRO A 210 -6.14 -9.01 2.60
C PRO A 210 -7.63 -8.88 2.95
N ASN A 211 -8.08 -9.59 3.98
CA ASN A 211 -9.46 -9.56 4.48
C ASN A 211 -9.74 -8.35 5.38
N ILE A 212 -8.69 -7.67 5.86
CA ILE A 212 -8.80 -6.45 6.64
C ILE A 212 -8.74 -5.28 5.67
N ARG A 213 -9.89 -4.63 5.42
CA ARG A 213 -9.99 -3.53 4.46
C ARG A 213 -10.49 -2.26 5.16
N ALA A 214 -9.97 -1.12 4.76
CA ALA A 214 -10.51 0.19 5.11
C ALA A 214 -10.44 1.13 3.91
N TYR A 215 -11.37 2.09 3.84
CA TYR A 215 -11.20 3.21 2.92
C TYR A 215 -10.34 4.27 3.58
N HIS A 216 -9.51 4.97 2.81
CA HIS A 216 -8.66 6.02 3.33
C HIS A 216 -8.63 7.21 2.38
N TRP A 217 -9.07 8.37 2.87
CA TRP A 217 -9.32 9.55 2.04
C TRP A 217 -8.07 10.21 1.47
N GLU A 218 -6.89 9.94 2.06
CA GLU A 218 -5.56 10.48 1.74
C GLU A 218 -5.60 11.89 1.12
N ARG A 219 -5.49 12.91 1.97
CA ARG A 219 -5.30 14.29 1.49
C ARG A 219 -3.86 14.53 1.03
N SER A 220 -3.64 15.66 0.37
CA SER A 220 -2.29 16.09 0.00
C SER A 220 -1.37 16.12 1.23
N SER A 221 -0.17 15.58 1.07
CA SER A 221 0.91 15.65 2.06
C SER A 221 0.98 17.06 2.67
N GLY A 222 0.82 17.18 3.98
CA GLY A 222 0.92 18.47 4.66
C GLY A 222 2.26 19.16 4.37
N ILE A 223 2.30 20.50 4.45
CA ILE A 223 3.47 21.32 4.09
C ILE A 223 4.75 20.81 4.78
N HIS A 224 4.66 20.45 6.06
CA HIS A 224 5.78 19.91 6.83
C HIS A 224 6.33 18.58 6.29
N ARG A 225 5.46 17.67 5.82
CA ARG A 225 5.87 16.41 5.20
C ARG A 225 6.65 16.67 3.92
N ASN A 226 6.15 17.59 3.07
CA ASN A 226 6.83 17.95 1.83
C ASN A 226 8.21 18.57 2.07
N PHE A 227 8.32 19.46 3.07
CA PHE A 227 9.58 20.10 3.42
C PHE A 227 10.63 19.11 3.94
N ASN A 228 10.23 18.17 4.81
CA ASN A 228 11.15 17.23 5.45
C ASN A 228 11.42 15.96 4.64
N ARG A 229 10.62 15.66 3.60
CA ARG A 229 10.69 14.41 2.83
C ARG A 229 12.10 14.04 2.39
N LYS A 230 12.87 14.98 1.83
CA LYS A 230 14.24 14.71 1.34
C LYS A 230 15.18 14.29 2.48
N ASN A 231 15.11 14.97 3.62
CA ASN A 231 15.95 14.69 4.78
C ASN A 231 15.57 13.35 5.44
N ASN A 232 14.26 13.08 5.58
CA ASN A 232 13.77 11.82 6.13
C ASN A 232 14.15 10.64 5.22
N LEU A 233 13.96 10.77 3.91
CA LEU A 233 14.39 9.77 2.93
C LEU A 233 15.90 9.49 3.02
N ALA A 234 16.74 10.53 3.04
CA ALA A 234 18.18 10.37 3.17
C ALA A 234 18.58 9.71 4.49
N ARG A 235 17.91 10.07 5.60
CA ARG A 235 18.11 9.45 6.91
C ARG A 235 17.74 7.97 6.88
N PHE A 236 16.59 7.62 6.32
CA PHE A 236 16.11 6.25 6.22
C PHE A 236 17.10 5.37 5.45
N TRP A 237 17.46 5.77 4.23
CA TRP A 237 18.42 5.00 3.41
C TRP A 237 19.82 4.94 4.02
N LYS A 238 20.26 5.98 4.73
CA LYS A 238 21.52 5.94 5.48
C LYS A 238 21.49 4.89 6.60
N LYS A 239 20.36 4.71 7.28
CA LYS A 239 20.22 3.75 8.39
C LYS A 239 20.03 2.31 7.90
N TRP A 240 19.23 2.13 6.85
CA TRP A 240 18.65 0.84 6.50
C TRP A 240 18.95 0.34 5.09
N GLY A 241 19.62 1.13 4.25
CA GLY A 241 19.82 0.78 2.84
C GLY A 241 20.55 -0.54 2.60
N SER A 242 21.39 -1.00 3.53
CA SER A 242 22.06 -2.31 3.45
C SER A 242 21.22 -3.49 3.92
N GLU A 243 20.11 -3.23 4.62
CA GLU A 243 19.22 -4.24 5.20
C GLU A 243 17.92 -4.41 4.39
N ILE A 244 17.66 -3.51 3.43
CA ILE A 244 16.49 -3.55 2.57
C ILE A 244 16.77 -4.50 1.41
N GLU A 245 15.86 -5.44 1.20
CA GLU A 245 15.90 -6.37 0.09
C GLU A 245 15.02 -5.86 -1.06
N ALA A 246 15.47 -5.96 -2.30
CA ALA A 246 14.60 -5.70 -3.45
C ALA A 246 13.66 -6.91 -3.65
N ASP A 247 12.36 -6.71 -3.43
CA ASP A 247 11.39 -7.80 -3.25
C ASP A 247 10.11 -7.64 -4.08
N VAL A 248 10.05 -6.67 -5.00
CA VAL A 248 8.87 -6.50 -5.89
C VAL A 248 8.68 -7.67 -6.87
N TRP A 249 9.77 -8.26 -7.38
CA TRP A 249 9.70 -9.31 -8.41
C TRP A 249 9.11 -10.63 -7.95
N PRO A 250 9.39 -11.16 -6.74
CA PRO A 250 8.66 -12.29 -6.19
C PRO A 250 7.14 -12.17 -6.29
N PHE A 251 6.57 -11.00 -5.96
CA PHE A 251 5.13 -10.75 -6.08
C PHE A 251 4.67 -10.83 -7.54
N VAL A 252 5.37 -10.14 -8.45
CA VAL A 252 5.07 -10.14 -9.89
C VAL A 252 5.14 -11.56 -10.46
N PHE A 253 6.20 -12.30 -10.17
CA PHE A 253 6.46 -13.62 -10.72
C PHE A 253 5.44 -14.66 -10.26
N SER A 254 5.02 -14.60 -8.98
CA SER A 254 3.95 -15.45 -8.47
C SER A 254 2.63 -15.21 -9.22
N HIS A 255 2.21 -13.95 -9.35
CA HIS A 255 0.97 -13.59 -10.03
C HIS A 255 1.04 -13.85 -11.53
N LEU A 256 2.19 -13.62 -12.17
CA LEU A 256 2.41 -13.93 -13.57
C LEU A 256 2.24 -15.42 -13.85
N LYS A 257 2.84 -16.27 -13.01
CA LYS A 257 2.70 -17.72 -13.14
C LYS A 257 1.24 -18.17 -13.00
N GLU A 258 0.49 -17.58 -12.07
CA GLU A 258 -0.95 -17.83 -11.91
C GLU A 258 -1.74 -17.40 -13.16
N GLN A 259 -1.53 -16.17 -13.65
CA GLN A 259 -2.22 -15.63 -14.82
C GLN A 259 -1.92 -16.41 -16.11
N LEU A 260 -0.68 -16.89 -16.26
CA LEU A 260 -0.30 -17.78 -17.37
C LEU A 260 -0.98 -19.16 -17.22
N GLY A 261 -1.02 -19.72 -16.00
CA GLY A 261 -1.68 -20.99 -15.71
C GLY A 261 -3.20 -20.97 -15.93
N ASN A 262 -3.83 -19.82 -15.74
CA ASN A 262 -5.26 -19.59 -16.01
C ASN A 262 -5.58 -19.47 -17.52
N GLN A 263 -4.58 -19.57 -18.39
CA GLN A 263 -4.71 -19.48 -19.86
C GLN A 263 -3.92 -20.59 -20.57
N PRO A 264 -4.25 -21.88 -20.31
CA PRO A 264 -3.50 -23.01 -20.86
C PRO A 264 -3.47 -23.04 -22.39
N GLU A 265 -4.50 -22.51 -23.05
CA GLU A 265 -4.59 -22.38 -24.50
C GLU A 265 -3.51 -21.46 -25.10
N HIS A 266 -2.88 -20.61 -24.29
CA HIS A 266 -1.88 -19.63 -24.70
C HIS A 266 -0.47 -19.93 -24.16
N GLN A 267 -0.30 -20.98 -23.37
CA GLN A 267 0.95 -21.25 -22.64
C GLN A 267 2.15 -21.53 -23.57
N HIS A 268 1.88 -22.03 -24.77
CA HIS A 268 2.87 -22.44 -25.78
C HIS A 268 3.17 -21.33 -26.81
N LEU A 269 2.50 -20.17 -26.71
CA LEU A 269 2.73 -19.07 -27.62
C LEU A 269 4.04 -18.34 -27.25
N PRO A 270 4.87 -17.98 -28.26
CA PRO A 270 5.94 -17.01 -28.07
C PRO A 270 5.43 -15.72 -27.44
N ILE A 271 6.19 -15.19 -26.48
CA ILE A 271 5.90 -13.90 -25.86
C ILE A 271 6.90 -12.85 -26.35
N VAL A 272 6.37 -11.74 -26.87
CA VAL A 272 7.14 -10.53 -27.16
C VAL A 272 6.98 -9.57 -25.99
N GLY A 273 8.09 -9.24 -25.33
CA GLY A 273 8.14 -8.22 -24.29
C GLY A 273 8.05 -6.82 -24.91
N ILE A 274 7.20 -5.97 -24.36
CA ILE A 274 7.01 -4.57 -24.73
C ILE A 274 7.37 -3.73 -23.51
N ASP A 275 8.53 -3.10 -23.53
CA ASP A 275 8.98 -2.25 -22.41
C ASP A 275 8.52 -0.81 -22.60
N LEU A 276 7.68 -0.35 -21.68
CA LEU A 276 7.21 1.02 -21.55
C LEU A 276 7.40 1.53 -20.11
N ALA A 277 8.25 0.91 -19.30
CA ALA A 277 8.65 1.48 -18.01
C ALA A 277 9.68 2.59 -18.26
N GLU A 278 9.63 3.66 -17.46
CA GLU A 278 10.68 4.69 -17.54
C GLU A 278 12.03 4.03 -17.18
N VAL A 279 13.10 4.38 -17.90
CA VAL A 279 14.44 3.85 -17.63
C VAL A 279 14.86 4.23 -16.20
N ARG A 280 14.67 3.29 -15.29
CA ARG A 280 15.04 3.33 -13.87
C ARG A 280 15.81 2.05 -13.55
N SER A 281 16.68 2.10 -12.54
CA SER A 281 17.55 0.97 -12.20
C SER A 281 16.76 -0.31 -11.88
N ASP A 282 15.52 -0.18 -11.43
CA ASP A 282 14.66 -1.30 -11.09
C ASP A 282 14.09 -2.00 -12.34
N ALA A 283 13.50 -1.24 -13.28
CA ALA A 283 12.95 -1.79 -14.52
C ALA A 283 14.02 -2.46 -15.42
N ASP A 284 15.24 -1.94 -15.44
CA ASP A 284 16.35 -2.44 -16.29
C ASP A 284 16.70 -3.92 -16.01
N THR A 285 16.45 -4.40 -14.79
CA THR A 285 16.74 -5.80 -14.41
C THR A 285 15.55 -6.75 -14.61
N PHE A 286 14.35 -6.23 -14.90
CA PHE A 286 13.12 -7.03 -14.92
C PHE A 286 13.19 -8.17 -15.93
N TRP A 287 13.51 -7.86 -17.19
CA TRP A 287 13.48 -8.84 -18.28
C TRP A 287 14.50 -9.95 -18.08
N THR A 288 15.71 -9.61 -17.64
CA THR A 288 16.77 -10.57 -17.28
C THR A 288 16.30 -11.50 -16.17
N LYS A 289 15.72 -10.95 -15.09
CA LYS A 289 15.20 -11.75 -13.96
C LYS A 289 14.03 -12.64 -14.38
N LEU A 290 13.17 -12.17 -15.30
CA LEU A 290 12.06 -12.96 -15.81
C LEU A 290 12.54 -14.14 -16.66
N GLU A 291 13.55 -13.93 -17.49
CA GLU A 291 14.21 -14.99 -18.28
C GLU A 291 14.87 -16.03 -17.37
N GLU A 292 15.64 -15.59 -16.36
CA GLU A 292 16.26 -16.45 -15.34
C GLU A 292 15.25 -17.29 -14.54
N ALA A 293 14.06 -16.74 -14.31
CA ALA A 293 12.99 -17.42 -13.59
C ALA A 293 12.27 -18.50 -14.42
N GLU A 294 12.51 -18.56 -15.74
CA GLU A 294 11.92 -19.52 -16.68
C GLU A 294 10.37 -19.58 -16.62
N ILE A 295 9.73 -18.45 -16.30
CA ILE A 295 8.26 -18.37 -16.09
C ILE A 295 7.51 -18.32 -17.43
N ALA A 296 8.08 -17.64 -18.41
CA ALA A 296 7.44 -17.34 -19.67
C ALA A 296 8.43 -17.47 -20.84
N PRO A 297 8.03 -18.03 -22.00
CA PRO A 297 8.90 -18.16 -23.17
C PRO A 297 9.04 -16.81 -23.90
N ILE A 298 9.81 -15.89 -23.30
CA ILE A 298 10.13 -14.59 -23.91
C ILE A 298 11.03 -14.82 -25.12
N THR A 299 10.57 -14.44 -26.31
CA THR A 299 11.34 -14.62 -27.56
C THR A 299 12.09 -13.37 -27.99
N GLU A 300 11.57 -12.19 -27.65
CA GLU A 300 12.27 -10.91 -27.83
C GLU A 300 11.71 -9.89 -26.84
N VAL A 301 12.49 -8.86 -26.55
CA VAL A 301 12.04 -7.66 -25.81
C VAL A 301 12.27 -6.45 -26.69
N ARG A 302 11.23 -5.61 -26.84
CA ARG A 302 11.28 -4.34 -27.56
C ARG A 302 11.16 -3.20 -26.58
N ASP A 303 12.20 -2.39 -26.50
CA ASP A 303 12.24 -1.20 -25.64
C ASP A 303 11.67 0.04 -26.33
N TYR A 304 10.63 0.61 -25.71
CA TYR A 304 9.95 1.82 -26.11
C TYR A 304 9.94 2.91 -25.02
N SER A 305 10.63 2.69 -23.89
CA SER A 305 10.70 3.57 -22.72
C SER A 305 11.00 5.04 -23.03
N ASN A 306 11.79 5.30 -24.08
CA ASN A 306 12.22 6.63 -24.49
C ASN A 306 11.29 7.33 -25.51
N ARG A 307 10.09 6.79 -25.78
CA ARG A 307 9.18 7.30 -26.83
C ARG A 307 8.00 8.14 -26.34
N PHE A 308 7.87 8.34 -25.03
CA PHE A 308 6.77 9.09 -24.43
C PHE A 308 7.26 9.85 -23.19
N ASN A 309 6.49 10.85 -22.76
CA ASN A 309 6.81 11.58 -21.54
C ASN A 309 6.54 10.71 -20.31
N SER A 310 7.38 10.80 -19.28
CA SER A 310 7.22 9.99 -18.06
C SER A 310 5.98 10.33 -17.24
N ASN A 311 5.36 11.50 -17.46
CA ASN A 311 4.15 11.92 -16.77
C ASN A 311 2.91 11.78 -17.67
N GLY A 312 1.94 10.96 -17.24
CA GLY A 312 0.61 10.86 -17.83
C GLY A 312 0.35 9.57 -18.62
N ALA A 313 -0.77 9.55 -19.35
CA ALA A 313 -1.18 8.43 -20.17
C ALA A 313 -0.16 8.13 -21.28
N ILE A 314 0.05 6.85 -21.58
CA ILE A 314 0.85 6.38 -22.72
C ILE A 314 -0.13 6.11 -23.86
N TRP A 315 -0.08 6.91 -24.91
CA TRP A 315 -0.92 6.69 -26.08
C TRP A 315 -0.23 5.70 -27.04
N LEU A 316 -0.64 4.43 -26.98
CA LEU A 316 -0.06 3.31 -27.72
C LEU A 316 0.07 3.57 -29.22
N PRO A 317 -0.89 4.20 -29.93
CA PRO A 317 -0.74 4.52 -31.35
C PRO A 317 0.44 5.44 -31.71
N GLN A 318 0.94 6.23 -30.75
CA GLN A 318 2.13 7.07 -30.95
C GLN A 318 3.45 6.30 -30.74
N VAL A 319 3.39 5.19 -30.00
CA VAL A 319 4.58 4.48 -29.50
C VAL A 319 4.81 3.18 -30.29
N LEU A 320 3.74 2.44 -30.53
CA LEU A 320 3.74 1.09 -31.09
C LEU A 320 3.33 1.11 -32.56
N GLY A 321 4.01 0.29 -33.36
CA GLY A 321 3.65 0.08 -34.76
C GLY A 321 2.38 -0.79 -34.90
N LYS A 322 1.65 -0.59 -36.00
CA LYS A 322 0.40 -1.31 -36.30
C LYS A 322 0.58 -2.83 -36.40
N GLU A 323 1.79 -3.30 -36.70
CA GLU A 323 2.13 -4.72 -36.79
C GLU A 323 1.92 -5.45 -35.47
N LEU A 324 2.07 -4.78 -34.33
CA LEU A 324 1.85 -5.38 -33.01
C LEU A 324 0.36 -5.67 -32.74
N ILE A 325 -0.55 -4.89 -33.33
CA ILE A 325 -1.99 -5.16 -33.24
C ILE A 325 -2.30 -6.54 -33.85
N HIS A 326 -1.67 -6.86 -34.99
CA HIS A 326 -1.90 -8.06 -35.79
C HIS A 326 -0.86 -9.18 -35.54
N SER A 327 -0.11 -9.09 -34.43
CA SER A 327 0.93 -10.06 -34.12
C SER A 327 0.32 -11.38 -33.64
N GLU A 328 0.80 -12.51 -34.18
CA GLU A 328 0.43 -13.83 -33.67
C GLU A 328 1.06 -14.16 -32.31
N ASN A 329 2.10 -13.42 -31.92
CA ASN A 329 2.73 -13.59 -30.62
C ASN A 329 1.87 -12.93 -29.53
N ARG A 330 1.95 -13.48 -28.32
CA ARG A 330 1.41 -12.82 -27.13
C ARG A 330 2.29 -11.64 -26.75
N LEU A 331 1.70 -10.54 -26.32
CA LEU A 331 2.44 -9.40 -25.82
C LEU A 331 2.45 -9.41 -24.29
N LEU A 332 3.61 -9.09 -23.72
CA LEU A 332 3.78 -8.82 -22.29
C LEU A 332 4.28 -7.40 -22.14
N PHE A 333 3.48 -6.53 -21.54
CA PHE A 333 3.82 -5.14 -21.33
C PHE A 333 4.45 -4.96 -19.95
N LEU A 334 5.59 -4.27 -19.89
CA LEU A 334 6.13 -3.71 -18.65
C LEU A 334 5.85 -2.20 -18.65
N VAL A 335 5.24 -1.68 -17.58
CA VAL A 335 4.92 -0.25 -17.45
C VAL A 335 5.19 0.25 -16.04
N ASP A 336 5.32 1.56 -15.82
CA ASP A 336 5.45 2.09 -14.45
C ASP A 336 4.18 1.83 -13.61
N ASN A 337 3.01 2.03 -14.23
CA ASN A 337 1.69 1.79 -13.67
C ASN A 337 0.73 1.45 -14.82
N PHE A 338 -0.04 0.35 -14.71
CA PHE A 338 -0.96 -0.04 -15.78
C PHE A 338 -2.04 1.02 -16.06
N ALA A 339 -2.35 1.90 -15.10
CA ALA A 339 -3.34 2.96 -15.28
C ALA A 339 -2.96 3.93 -16.41
N ARG A 340 -1.67 4.00 -16.78
CA ARG A 340 -1.19 4.78 -17.93
C ARG A 340 -1.71 4.26 -19.27
N LEU A 341 -2.21 3.02 -19.33
CA LEU A 341 -2.73 2.39 -20.55
C LEU A 341 -4.25 2.54 -20.71
N LEU A 342 -4.97 3.10 -19.74
CA LEU A 342 -6.44 3.18 -19.73
C LEU A 342 -7.02 4.02 -20.90
N GLU A 343 -6.23 4.94 -21.46
CA GLU A 343 -6.66 5.81 -22.58
C GLU A 343 -6.39 5.19 -23.98
N ASN A 344 -6.41 3.86 -24.10
CA ASN A 344 -6.09 3.14 -25.35
C ASN A 344 -7.21 2.24 -25.87
N ARG A 345 -8.48 2.54 -25.56
CA ARG A 345 -9.63 1.70 -25.89
C ARG A 345 -9.62 1.17 -27.33
N TYR A 346 -9.44 2.04 -28.32
CA TYR A 346 -9.45 1.63 -29.73
C TYR A 346 -8.28 0.70 -30.10
N TRP A 347 -7.06 1.01 -29.64
CA TRP A 347 -5.89 0.16 -29.91
C TRP A 347 -6.09 -1.22 -29.29
N ILE A 348 -6.56 -1.24 -28.04
CA ILE A 348 -6.84 -2.48 -27.30
C ILE A 348 -7.97 -3.26 -27.97
N GLU A 349 -9.03 -2.60 -28.44
CA GLU A 349 -10.13 -3.24 -29.17
C GLU A 349 -9.64 -3.95 -30.43
N MET A 350 -8.80 -3.28 -31.23
CA MET A 350 -8.22 -3.87 -32.44
C MET A 350 -7.29 -5.04 -32.12
N ARG A 351 -6.50 -4.91 -31.05
CA ARG A 351 -5.64 -5.99 -30.58
C ARG A 351 -6.48 -7.18 -30.09
N HIS A 352 -7.49 -6.92 -29.25
CA HIS A 352 -8.37 -7.92 -28.66
C HIS A 352 -9.16 -8.70 -29.72
N ALA A 353 -9.61 -8.03 -30.78
CA ALA A 353 -10.29 -8.68 -31.91
C ALA A 353 -9.40 -9.68 -32.67
N HIS A 354 -8.07 -9.51 -32.63
CA HIS A 354 -7.11 -10.42 -33.23
C HIS A 354 -6.59 -11.46 -32.22
N ARG A 355 -6.25 -11.01 -31.00
CA ARG A 355 -5.76 -11.84 -29.90
C ARG A 355 -6.17 -11.24 -28.56
N ALA A 356 -6.99 -11.97 -27.82
CA ALA A 356 -7.31 -11.64 -26.45
C ALA A 356 -6.20 -12.09 -25.49
N LYS A 357 -6.12 -11.43 -24.33
CA LYS A 357 -5.32 -11.86 -23.15
C LYS A 357 -3.80 -11.63 -23.17
N ASP A 358 -3.34 -10.58 -23.86
CA ASP A 358 -2.03 -9.99 -23.54
C ASP A 358 -1.97 -9.62 -22.04
N LEU A 359 -0.76 -9.60 -21.49
CA LEU A 359 -0.54 -9.31 -20.07
C LEU A 359 0.15 -7.97 -19.89
N ILE A 360 -0.14 -7.33 -18.77
CA ILE A 360 0.48 -6.09 -18.34
C ILE A 360 1.02 -6.33 -16.94
N ILE A 361 2.29 -6.00 -16.75
CA ILE A 361 3.00 -5.98 -15.49
C ILE A 361 3.37 -4.54 -15.19
N ASP A 362 3.25 -4.14 -13.93
CA ASP A 362 3.79 -2.85 -13.50
C ASP A 362 4.74 -2.92 -12.30
N LEU A 363 5.38 -1.78 -12.03
CA LEU A 363 6.36 -1.64 -10.95
C LEU A 363 5.73 -1.60 -9.55
N TYR A 364 4.40 -1.75 -9.44
CA TYR A 364 3.69 -1.85 -8.17
C TYR A 364 3.29 -3.30 -7.86
N GLY A 365 3.72 -4.27 -8.66
CA GLY A 365 3.41 -5.68 -8.45
C GLY A 365 2.12 -6.15 -9.10
N ASN A 366 1.45 -5.31 -9.90
CA ASN A 366 0.24 -5.71 -10.60
C ASN A 366 0.57 -6.62 -11.78
N VAL A 367 -0.19 -7.70 -11.95
CA VAL A 367 -0.20 -8.51 -13.17
C VAL A 367 -1.64 -8.67 -13.62
N ILE A 368 -1.99 -8.00 -14.71
CA ILE A 368 -3.37 -7.96 -15.23
C ILE A 368 -3.41 -8.34 -16.70
N THR A 369 -4.57 -8.78 -17.14
CA THR A 369 -4.85 -9.05 -18.55
C THR A 369 -5.40 -7.80 -19.24
N MET A 370 -5.06 -7.63 -20.51
CA MET A 370 -5.45 -6.46 -21.32
C MET A 370 -6.97 -6.34 -21.50
N ASP A 371 -7.71 -7.46 -21.48
CA ASP A 371 -9.18 -7.51 -21.52
C ASP A 371 -9.82 -6.80 -20.31
N ARG A 372 -9.19 -6.84 -19.13
CA ARG A 372 -9.70 -6.12 -17.95
C ARG A 372 -9.63 -4.61 -18.09
N ILE A 373 -8.67 -4.10 -18.86
CA ILE A 373 -8.64 -2.69 -19.25
C ILE A 373 -9.75 -2.41 -20.28
N TYR A 374 -9.98 -3.33 -21.22
CA TYR A 374 -10.97 -3.19 -22.28
C TYR A 374 -12.42 -3.17 -21.77
N ASP A 375 -12.77 -4.09 -20.87
CA ASP A 375 -14.15 -4.32 -20.39
C ASP A 375 -14.70 -3.19 -19.49
N GLY A 376 -13.87 -2.18 -19.18
CA GLY A 376 -14.34 -0.84 -18.83
C GLY A 376 -14.79 -0.60 -17.38
N CYS A 377 -14.42 -1.46 -16.43
CA CYS A 377 -14.71 -1.25 -15.01
C CYS A 377 -13.43 -1.27 -14.16
N TRP A 378 -12.45 -0.43 -14.51
CA TRP A 378 -11.33 -0.19 -13.60
C TRP A 378 -11.73 0.84 -12.55
N PRO A 379 -11.48 0.62 -11.25
CA PRO A 379 -11.96 1.48 -10.17
C PRO A 379 -11.70 3.00 -10.39
N GLY A 380 -10.66 3.40 -11.13
CA GLY A 380 -10.55 4.76 -11.67
C GLY A 380 -9.12 5.16 -12.04
N THR A 381 -8.95 6.34 -12.66
CA THR A 381 -7.69 6.88 -13.20
C THR A 381 -6.93 7.81 -12.25
N LYS A 382 -7.15 7.68 -10.93
CA LYS A 382 -6.40 8.45 -9.94
C LYS A 382 -5.80 7.47 -8.94
N VAL A 383 -4.49 7.55 -8.69
CA VAL A 383 -3.89 8.25 -7.55
C VAL A 383 -2.35 8.05 -7.53
N ARG A 384 -1.67 9.18 -7.29
CA ARG A 384 -0.22 9.46 -7.21
C ARG A 384 0.58 9.57 -8.51
#